data_AF-A0A7Z1A2Z7-F1
#
_entry.id   AF-A0A7Z1A2Z7-F1
#
_cell.length_a   1.000
_cell.length_b   1.000
_cell.length_c   1.000
_cell.angle_alpha   90.00
_cell.angle_beta   90.00
_cell.angle_gamma   90.00
#
_symmetry.space_group_name_H-M   'P 1'
#
loop_
_entity.id
_entity.type
_entity.pdbx_description
1 polymer ?
#
loop_
_entity_poly.entity_id
_entity_poly.type
_entity_poly.pdbx_seq_one_letter_code
_entity_poly.pdbx_strand_id
1 'polypeptide(L)'
;MSIFNIFSNQISAVIEWKKPKANVIWWKYPSKRDEIINASKLIVAPSQGCALVYERSLVEIIEQEGIYNLKTDNHPFIATLVNLRQNFESEHKLKIYFSARLRFSTSVGVRQAPSNSLISIIKSLWN
;
A
#
# COMPACT_ATOMS: atom_id res chain seq x y z
N MET A 1 -21.65 13.00 -40.96
CA MET A 1 -21.81 12.53 -39.56
C MET A 1 -20.46 12.06 -39.06
N SER A 2 -19.98 12.67 -37.97
CA SER A 2 -18.63 12.51 -37.43
C SER A 2 -18.46 11.14 -36.77
N ILE A 3 -17.45 10.37 -37.19
CA ILE A 3 -17.13 9.02 -36.68
C ILE A 3 -15.81 9.00 -35.88
N PHE A 4 -15.22 10.17 -35.59
CA PHE A 4 -13.84 10.27 -35.12
C PHE A 4 -13.63 10.65 -33.65
N ASN A 5 -14.68 10.73 -32.82
CA ASN A 5 -14.54 11.16 -31.42
C ASN A 5 -14.95 10.11 -30.38
N ILE A 6 -14.48 8.86 -30.51
CA ILE A 6 -14.68 7.82 -29.45
C ILE A 6 -13.36 7.40 -28.78
N PHE A 7 -12.20 7.84 -29.29
CA PHE A 7 -10.88 7.50 -28.73
C PHE A 7 -10.31 8.55 -27.76
N SER A 8 -11.00 9.67 -27.54
CA SER A 8 -10.52 10.65 -26.58
C SER A 8 -10.86 10.22 -25.15
N ASN A 9 -9.82 9.76 -24.45
CA ASN A 9 -9.60 10.06 -23.03
C ASN A 9 -9.97 9.02 -21.95
N GLN A 10 -9.91 7.72 -22.24
CA GLN A 10 -9.75 6.69 -21.19
C GLN A 10 -8.32 6.75 -20.61
N ILE A 11 -7.92 7.91 -20.07
CA ILE A 11 -6.68 8.02 -19.31
C ILE A 11 -6.90 7.16 -18.07
N SER A 12 -6.25 6.01 -18.00
CA SER A 12 -6.37 5.15 -16.82
C SER A 12 -5.92 5.95 -15.60
N ALA A 13 -6.74 5.96 -14.55
CA ALA A 13 -6.40 6.67 -13.33
C ALA A 13 -5.18 6.01 -12.67
N VAL A 14 -4.38 6.81 -11.99
CA VAL A 14 -3.24 6.34 -11.20
C VAL A 14 -3.51 6.74 -9.76
N ILE A 15 -3.53 5.74 -8.87
CA ILE A 15 -3.74 5.95 -7.45
C ILE A 15 -2.37 6.21 -6.84
N GLU A 16 -2.10 7.45 -6.46
CA GLU A 16 -0.82 7.86 -5.89
C GLU A 16 -0.98 9.02 -4.90
N TRP A 17 -0.08 9.07 -3.92
CA TRP A 17 0.03 10.21 -3.01
C TRP A 17 1.09 11.21 -3.49
N LYS A 18 0.69 12.11 -4.41
CA LYS A 18 1.60 13.03 -5.14
C LYS A 18 2.45 13.95 -4.26
N LYS A 19 1.90 14.48 -3.17
CA LYS A 19 2.53 15.51 -2.34
C LYS A 19 2.30 15.19 -0.85
N PRO A 20 3.03 14.21 -0.29
CA PRO A 20 2.97 13.95 1.13
C PRO A 20 3.48 15.17 1.90
N LYS A 21 2.69 15.63 2.87
CA LYS A 21 3.12 16.68 3.80
C LYS A 21 3.76 15.99 5.01
N ALA A 22 4.91 16.50 5.48
CA ALA A 22 5.66 15.89 6.58
C ALA A 22 4.86 15.70 7.88
N ASN A 23 3.84 16.54 8.12
CA ASN A 23 2.99 16.46 9.31
C ASN A 23 1.72 15.61 9.12
N VAL A 24 1.59 14.87 8.02
CA VAL A 24 0.41 14.04 7.73
C VAL A 24 0.82 12.58 7.82
N ILE A 25 0.36 11.90 8.88
CA ILE A 25 0.62 10.46 9.08
C ILE A 25 -0.32 9.62 8.22
N TRP A 26 -1.57 10.04 8.11
CA TRP A 26 -2.60 9.36 7.33
C TRP A 26 -3.26 10.35 6.37
N TRP A 27 -3.35 9.95 5.10
CA TRP A 27 -3.98 10.72 4.05
C TRP A 27 -5.00 9.87 3.31
N LYS A 28 -6.25 10.31 3.27
CA LYS A 28 -7.28 9.66 2.47
C LYS A 28 -7.13 10.09 1.02
N TYR A 29 -7.05 9.12 0.10
CA TYR A 29 -7.07 9.40 -1.33
C TYR A 29 -8.43 10.01 -1.71
N PRO A 30 -8.48 11.24 -2.27
CA PRO A 30 -9.71 11.92 -2.64
C PRO A 30 -10.17 11.41 -4.01
N SER A 31 -10.72 10.20 -4.06
CA SER A 31 -11.18 9.60 -5.33
C SER A 31 -12.68 9.51 -5.47
N LYS A 32 -13.12 9.64 -6.71
CA LYS A 32 -14.46 9.29 -7.19
C LYS A 32 -14.54 7.80 -7.56
N ARG A 33 -15.75 7.24 -7.72
CA ARG A 33 -15.99 5.82 -8.07
C ARG A 33 -15.15 5.43 -9.27
N ASP A 34 -15.30 6.25 -10.30
CA ASP A 34 -14.80 5.97 -11.63
C ASP A 34 -13.29 6.03 -11.67
N GLU A 35 -12.65 6.77 -10.75
CA GLU A 35 -11.20 6.81 -10.65
C GLU A 35 -10.65 5.53 -10.04
N ILE A 36 -11.29 4.97 -9.00
CA ILE A 36 -10.83 3.71 -8.39
C ILE A 36 -11.10 2.53 -9.34
N ILE A 37 -12.26 2.54 -10.02
CA ILE A 37 -12.59 1.53 -11.03
C ILE A 37 -11.65 1.69 -12.23
N ASN A 38 -11.46 2.87 -12.80
CA ASN A 38 -10.61 2.99 -14.00
C ASN A 38 -9.12 3.07 -13.68
N ALA A 39 -8.73 2.85 -12.43
CA ALA A 39 -7.33 2.83 -12.05
C ALA A 39 -6.59 1.66 -12.71
N SER A 40 -5.43 1.95 -13.31
CA SER A 40 -4.52 0.94 -13.85
C SER A 40 -3.35 0.65 -12.93
N LYS A 41 -2.92 1.64 -12.14
CA LYS A 41 -1.72 1.57 -11.31
C LYS A 41 -1.97 2.12 -9.92
N LEU A 42 -1.31 1.49 -8.95
CA LEU A 42 -1.15 1.99 -7.59
C LEU A 42 0.34 2.25 -7.37
N ILE A 43 0.69 3.46 -6.99
CA ILE A 43 2.07 3.85 -6.69
C ILE A 43 2.16 4.11 -5.20
N VAL A 44 2.96 3.28 -4.52
CA VAL A 44 3.33 3.47 -3.13
C VAL A 44 4.74 4.01 -3.11
N ALA A 45 4.91 5.28 -2.75
CA ALA A 45 6.23 5.90 -2.74
C ALA A 45 7.11 5.31 -1.62
N PRO A 46 8.44 5.50 -1.67
CA PRO A 46 9.33 5.03 -0.62
C PRO A 46 8.93 5.56 0.75
N SER A 47 9.00 4.71 1.78
CA SER A 47 8.53 5.06 3.13
C SER A 47 7.06 5.48 3.21
N GLN A 48 6.21 4.97 2.31
CA GLN A 48 4.76 5.05 2.42
C GLN A 48 4.15 3.65 2.51
N GLY A 49 2.96 3.57 3.10
CA GLY A 49 2.09 2.42 3.03
C GLY A 49 0.75 2.81 2.43
N CYS A 50 -0.02 1.81 1.99
CA CYS A 50 -1.39 2.02 1.53
C CYS A 50 -2.31 1.00 2.20
N ALA A 51 -3.41 1.47 2.77
CA ALA A 51 -4.40 0.70 3.48
C ALA A 51 -5.74 0.78 2.73
N LEU A 52 -6.37 -0.39 2.58
CA LEU A 52 -7.67 -0.53 1.96
C LEU A 52 -8.74 -0.70 3.04
N VAL A 53 -9.74 0.19 2.99
CA VAL A 53 -10.85 0.20 3.94
C VAL A 53 -12.15 0.04 3.18
N TYR A 54 -12.95 -0.95 3.57
CA TYR A 54 -14.27 -1.21 3.01
C TYR A 54 -15.33 -1.16 4.13
N GLU A 55 -16.36 -0.34 3.95
CA GLU A 55 -17.51 -0.23 4.87
C GLU A 55 -17.14 -0.01 6.36
N ARG A 56 -16.03 0.70 6.61
CA ARG A 56 -15.42 0.99 7.94
C ARG A 56 -14.54 -0.12 8.52
N SER A 57 -14.35 -1.23 7.80
CA SER A 57 -13.40 -2.28 8.16
C SER A 57 -12.12 -2.16 7.36
N LEU A 58 -10.97 -2.29 8.03
CA LEU A 58 -9.68 -2.46 7.36
C LEU A 58 -9.66 -3.84 6.72
N VAL A 59 -9.46 -3.90 5.41
CA VAL A 59 -9.44 -5.17 4.68
C VAL A 59 -8.01 -5.66 4.47
N GLU A 60 -7.14 -4.78 4.00
CA GLU A 60 -5.78 -5.15 3.62
C GLU A 60 -4.84 -3.95 3.69
N ILE A 61 -3.55 -4.19 3.94
CA ILE A 61 -2.50 -3.17 3.96
C ILE A 61 -1.34 -3.61 3.08
N ILE A 62 -0.86 -2.70 2.24
CA ILE A 62 0.41 -2.85 1.55
C ILE A 62 1.46 -1.94 2.17
N GLU A 63 2.51 -2.58 2.65
CA GLU A 63 3.62 -1.99 3.37
C GLU A 63 4.86 -1.74 2.52
N GLN A 64 4.89 -2.41 1.37
CA GLN A 64 6.01 -2.41 0.46
C GLN A 64 5.88 -1.22 -0.49
N GLU A 65 6.99 -0.51 -0.66
CA GLU A 65 7.11 0.55 -1.65
C GLU A 65 7.25 -0.05 -3.05
N GLY A 66 6.61 0.57 -4.03
CA GLY A 66 6.60 0.03 -5.38
C GLY A 66 5.48 0.56 -6.27
N ILE A 67 5.55 0.14 -7.52
CA ILE A 67 4.53 0.41 -8.53
C ILE A 67 3.80 -0.91 -8.79
N TYR A 68 2.52 -0.96 -8.45
CA TYR A 68 1.67 -2.12 -8.59
C TYR A 68 0.72 -1.92 -9.76
N ASN A 69 0.69 -2.87 -10.70
CA ASN A 69 -0.22 -2.83 -11.84
C ASN A 69 -1.54 -3.52 -11.46
N LEU A 70 -2.61 -2.75 -11.28
CA LEU A 70 -3.90 -3.26 -10.78
C LEU A 70 -4.57 -4.30 -11.69
N LYS A 71 -4.17 -4.37 -12.97
CA LYS A 71 -4.75 -5.28 -13.97
C LYS A 71 -3.99 -6.60 -14.14
N THR A 72 -2.71 -6.62 -13.83
CA THR A 72 -1.81 -7.73 -14.19
C THR A 72 -1.02 -8.28 -13.02
N ASP A 73 -0.94 -7.53 -11.92
CA ASP A 73 -0.15 -7.91 -10.77
C ASP A 73 -0.92 -8.91 -9.89
N ASN A 74 -0.24 -9.96 -9.43
CA ASN A 74 -0.84 -11.05 -8.66
C ASN A 74 -0.66 -10.87 -7.14
N HIS A 75 -0.44 -9.63 -6.70
CA HIS A 75 -0.26 -9.33 -5.28
C HIS A 75 -1.62 -9.42 -4.54
N PRO A 76 -1.69 -10.03 -3.34
CA PRO A 76 -2.94 -10.24 -2.61
C PRO A 76 -3.73 -8.94 -2.37
N PHE A 77 -3.05 -7.84 -2.03
CA PHE A 77 -3.68 -6.51 -1.96
C PHE A 77 -4.41 -6.10 -3.24
N ILE A 78 -3.83 -6.41 -4.40
CA ILE A 78 -4.38 -6.05 -5.71
C ILE A 78 -5.58 -6.92 -6.01
N ALA A 79 -5.49 -8.23 -5.75
CA ALA A 79 -6.62 -9.15 -5.89
C ALA A 79 -7.81 -8.73 -5.00
N THR A 80 -7.56 -8.37 -3.74
CA THR A 80 -8.58 -7.86 -2.81
C THR A 80 -9.20 -6.56 -3.33
N LEU A 81 -8.38 -5.62 -3.79
CA LEU A 81 -8.86 -4.37 -4.40
C LEU A 81 -9.72 -4.66 -5.64
N VAL A 82 -9.33 -5.62 -6.47
CA VAL A 82 -10.05 -6.03 -7.69
C VAL A 82 -11.40 -6.69 -7.38
N ASN A 83 -11.48 -7.51 -6.34
CA ASN A 83 -12.75 -8.09 -5.90
C ASN A 83 -13.67 -7.02 -5.32
N LEU A 84 -13.14 -6.11 -4.50
CA LEU A 84 -13.94 -5.03 -3.89
C LEU A 84 -14.45 -4.02 -4.93
N ARG A 85 -13.67 -3.68 -5.96
CA ARG A 85 -14.13 -2.79 -7.02
C ARG A 85 -15.23 -3.39 -7.91
N GLN A 86 -15.32 -4.72 -7.99
CA GLN A 86 -16.42 -5.39 -8.69
C GLN A 86 -17.70 -5.39 -7.85
N ASN A 87 -17.57 -5.50 -6.53
CA ASN A 87 -18.70 -5.69 -5.63
C ASN A 87 -19.24 -4.40 -4.99
N PHE A 88 -18.59 -3.24 -5.17
CA PHE A 88 -19.03 -2.02 -4.51
C PHE A 88 -20.04 -1.21 -5.35
N GLU A 89 -21.25 -1.10 -4.82
CA GLU A 89 -22.38 -0.38 -5.44
C GLU A 89 -22.30 1.16 -5.29
N SER A 90 -21.46 1.69 -4.39
CA SER A 90 -21.44 3.12 -4.05
C SER A 90 -20.05 3.63 -3.67
N GLU A 91 -19.68 4.82 -4.17
CA GLU A 91 -18.43 5.54 -3.90
C GLU A 91 -17.99 5.57 -2.43
N HIS A 92 -18.95 5.58 -1.52
CA HIS A 92 -18.67 5.77 -0.10
C HIS A 92 -18.19 4.50 0.62
N LYS A 93 -18.27 3.34 -0.04
CA LYS A 93 -17.95 2.04 0.57
C LYS A 93 -16.47 1.72 0.56
N LEU A 94 -15.76 2.05 -0.53
CA LEU A 94 -14.34 1.74 -0.70
C LEU A 94 -13.49 3.01 -0.50
N LYS A 95 -12.53 2.94 0.42
CA LYS A 95 -11.62 4.04 0.74
C LYS A 95 -10.19 3.55 0.74
N ILE A 96 -9.31 4.36 0.18
CA ILE A 96 -7.87 4.12 0.14
C ILE A 96 -7.20 5.16 1.01
N TYR A 97 -6.39 4.70 1.96
CA TYR A 97 -5.62 5.55 2.85
C TYR A 97 -4.15 5.31 2.60
N PHE A 98 -3.40 6.38 2.39
CA PHE A 98 -1.96 6.33 2.42
C PHE A 98 -1.47 6.68 3.82
N SER A 99 -0.43 5.99 4.27
CA SER A 99 0.29 6.33 5.48
C SER A 99 1.72 6.70 5.18
N ALA A 100 2.24 7.70 5.88
CA ALA A 100 3.67 7.92 5.95
C ALA A 100 4.26 6.90 6.92
N ARG A 101 5.17 6.06 6.46
CA ARG A 101 5.95 5.18 7.33
C ARG A 101 6.94 6.05 8.08
N LEU A 102 6.62 6.34 9.34
CA LEU A 102 7.61 6.85 10.28
C LEU A 102 8.66 5.75 10.44
N ARG A 103 9.76 5.84 9.69
CA ARG A 103 10.92 4.99 9.95
C ARG A 103 11.48 5.47 11.27
N PHE A 104 11.11 4.80 12.36
CA PHE A 104 11.89 4.88 13.57
C PHE A 104 13.27 4.35 13.19
N SER A 105 14.20 5.27 12.95
CA SER A 105 15.62 4.97 12.98
C SER A 105 15.90 4.45 14.37
N THR A 106 15.76 3.14 14.57
CA THR A 106 16.33 2.45 15.71
C THR A 106 17.85 2.50 15.53
N SER A 107 18.42 3.65 15.86
CA SER A 107 19.83 3.80 16.23
C SER A 107 20.01 3.51 17.72
N VAL A 108 19.09 2.77 18.35
CA VAL A 108 19.36 2.11 19.62
C VAL A 108 20.01 0.78 19.26
N GLY A 109 21.31 0.70 19.50
CA GLY A 109 22.13 -0.46 19.18
C GLY A 109 21.54 -1.74 19.75
N VAL A 110 20.82 -2.49 18.90
CA VAL A 110 20.66 -3.92 19.12
C VAL A 110 22.02 -4.51 18.80
N ARG A 111 22.86 -4.65 19.85
CA ARG A 111 23.98 -5.57 19.80
C ARG A 111 23.35 -6.93 19.48
N GLN A 112 23.45 -7.38 18.23
CA GLN A 112 23.21 -8.77 17.93
C GLN A 112 24.22 -9.55 18.76
N ALA A 113 23.76 -10.13 19.87
CA ALA A 113 24.55 -11.14 20.55
C ALA A 113 24.70 -12.30 19.57
N PRO A 114 25.93 -12.70 19.18
CA PRO A 114 26.09 -13.86 18.32
C PRO A 114 25.46 -15.06 19.03
N SER A 115 24.58 -15.77 18.31
CA SER A 115 23.71 -16.85 18.82
C SER A 115 24.44 -18.07 19.38
N ASN A 116 25.76 -18.03 19.55
CA ASN A 116 26.59 -19.16 19.97
C ASN A 116 27.36 -18.92 21.28
N SER A 117 27.16 -17.80 21.98
CA SER A 117 27.94 -17.49 23.18
C SER A 117 27.45 -18.20 24.45
N LEU A 118 26.14 -18.40 24.65
CA LEU A 118 25.61 -19.00 25.89
C LEU A 118 25.94 -20.49 26.04
N ILE A 119 25.97 -21.25 24.94
CA ILE A 119 26.36 -22.67 24.96
C ILE A 119 27.86 -22.82 25.24
N SER A 120 28.70 -21.87 24.77
CA SER A 120 30.14 -21.89 25.03
C SER A 120 30.48 -21.60 26.49
N ILE A 121 29.73 -20.70 27.14
CA ILE A 121 29.93 -20.35 28.55
C ILE A 121 29.50 -21.50 29.47
N ILE A 122 28.40 -22.18 29.17
CA ILE A 122 27.96 -23.35 29.96
C ILE A 122 28.94 -24.52 29.82
N LYS A 123 29.53 -24.72 28.62
CA LYS A 123 30.53 -25.77 28.40
C LYS A 123 31.88 -25.51 29.08
N SER A 124 32.27 -24.25 29.31
CA SER A 124 33.53 -23.95 30.00
C SER A 124 33.44 -24.02 31.53
N LEU A 125 32.25 -24.13 32.10
CA LEU A 125 32.05 -24.29 33.55
C LEU A 125 32.02 -25.76 34.00
N TRP A 126 32.03 -26.69 33.05
CA TRP A 126 31.97 -28.14 33.28
C TRP A 126 33.22 -28.88 32.76
N ASN A 127 34.33 -28.16 32.53
CA ASN A 127 35.62 -28.75 32.21
C ASN A 127 36.75 -28.07 32.99
#